data_AF-A0A8U0QUJ5-F1
#
_entry.id   AF-A0A8U0QUJ5-F1
#
_cell.length_a   1.000
_cell.length_b   1.000
_cell.length_c   1.000
_cell.angle_alpha   90.00
_cell.angle_beta   90.00
_cell.angle_gamma   90.00
#
_symmetry.space_group_name_H-M   'P 1'
#
loop_
_entity.id
_entity.type
_entity.pdbx_description
1 polymer ?
#
loop_
_entity_poly.entity_id
_entity_poly.type
_entity_poly.pdbx_seq_one_letter_code
_entity_poly.pdbx_strand_id
1 'polypeptide(L)'
;MGLITGVVAFFYHLPQIYKWLFKPYYILSTLMSTAFLILRKCPGLCENLNTEREDRNPCDFDWREVEILMFLGAIVMMKNRRAITIEQHAGNLFMFSKVANVILFFRLDIRLGILYFLLCIAFVMTCKPPLYMGPEYIKYFSEKTIDEELNHDTRVTWIVEFYANWAPECQSFAPVFADLSLKYNCTGLRFGKIDAGRYGEVAQKYKVSTSPLAKQLPSLVLFQSGREVMRRPMVDNKFRAVSWTFSEENIIREFNLNELFEASKKIKKGRGVKGEDQNPSLPDEGSEERQPEPDTPAESKKDQ
;
A
#
# COMPACT_ATOMS: atom_id res chain seq x y z
N MET A 1 -31.58 -6.93 -13.47
CA MET A 1 -31.13 -5.55 -13.17
C MET A 1 -29.76 -5.52 -12.50
N GLY A 2 -29.50 -6.22 -11.39
CA GLY A 2 -28.19 -6.15 -10.68
C GLY A 2 -26.94 -6.55 -11.49
N LEU A 3 -27.04 -7.52 -12.41
CA LEU A 3 -25.94 -7.89 -13.32
C LEU A 3 -25.57 -6.75 -14.30
N ILE A 4 -26.58 -6.04 -14.82
CA ILE A 4 -26.37 -4.92 -15.73
C ILE A 4 -25.80 -3.73 -14.97
N THR A 5 -26.29 -3.46 -13.76
CA THR A 5 -25.76 -2.40 -12.88
C THR A 5 -24.30 -2.68 -12.50
N GLY A 6 -23.94 -3.93 -12.21
CA GLY A 6 -22.56 -4.32 -11.92
C GLY A 6 -21.62 -4.19 -13.12
N VAL A 7 -22.08 -4.57 -14.32
CA VAL A 7 -21.30 -4.43 -15.56
C VAL A 7 -21.13 -2.96 -15.94
N VAL A 8 -22.17 -2.14 -15.82
CA VAL A 8 -22.09 -0.69 -16.08
C VAL A 8 -21.18 0.01 -15.07
N ALA A 9 -21.26 -0.35 -13.78
CA ALA A 9 -20.35 0.17 -12.76
C ALA A 9 -18.88 -0.25 -13.03
N PHE A 10 -18.66 -1.48 -13.48
CA PHE A 10 -17.34 -1.96 -13.89
C PHE A 10 -16.78 -1.15 -15.08
N PHE A 11 -17.58 -0.89 -16.11
CA PHE A 11 -17.17 -0.07 -17.25
C PHE A 11 -16.97 1.41 -16.87
N TYR A 12 -17.72 1.92 -15.90
CA TYR A 12 -17.54 3.29 -15.39
C TYR A 12 -16.22 3.46 -14.61
N HIS A 13 -15.84 2.47 -13.80
CA HIS A 13 -14.57 2.47 -13.07
C HIS A 13 -13.37 1.94 -13.89
N LEU A 14 -13.61 1.42 -15.10
CA LEU A 14 -12.59 0.87 -16.00
C LEU A 14 -11.40 1.80 -16.27
N PRO A 15 -11.56 3.13 -16.48
CA PRO A 15 -10.43 4.03 -16.72
C PRO A 15 -9.49 4.11 -15.50
N GLN A 16 -10.04 4.00 -14.30
CA GLN A 16 -9.28 4.04 -13.05
C GLN A 16 -8.55 2.70 -12.80
N ILE A 17 -9.19 1.58 -13.15
CA ILE A 17 -8.59 0.24 -13.14
C ILE A 17 -7.44 0.14 -14.16
N TYR A 18 -7.61 0.74 -15.35
CA TYR A 18 -6.56 0.77 -16.39
C TYR A 18 -5.32 1.53 -15.92
N LYS A 19 -5.49 2.71 -15.30
CA LYS A 19 -4.37 3.47 -14.71
C LYS A 19 -3.57 2.64 -13.67
N TRP A 20 -4.23 1.71 -12.99
CA TRP A 20 -3.60 0.81 -12.02
C TRP A 20 -2.91 -0.37 -12.72
N LEU A 21 -3.60 -1.08 -13.61
CA LEU A 21 -3.10 -2.28 -14.28
C LEU A 21 -1.83 -2.03 -15.11
N PHE A 22 -1.72 -0.85 -15.73
CA PHE A 22 -0.59 -0.51 -16.60
C PHE A 22 0.65 -0.01 -15.85
N LYS A 23 0.64 0.00 -14.52
CA LYS A 23 1.86 0.29 -13.76
C LYS A 23 2.88 -0.83 -14.01
N PRO A 24 4.17 -0.47 -14.15
CA PRO A 24 5.23 -1.44 -14.47
C PRO A 24 5.30 -2.55 -13.43
N TYR A 25 4.99 -2.24 -12.17
CA TYR A 25 4.91 -3.22 -11.09
C TYR A 25 3.92 -4.36 -11.41
N TYR A 26 2.67 -4.06 -11.79
CA TYR A 26 1.65 -5.10 -12.01
C TYR A 26 1.89 -5.88 -13.28
N ILE A 27 2.36 -5.23 -14.35
CA ILE A 27 2.71 -5.89 -15.61
C ILE A 27 3.85 -6.88 -15.37
N LEU A 28 4.96 -6.41 -14.81
CA LEU A 28 6.14 -7.23 -14.59
C LEU A 28 5.86 -8.32 -13.54
N SER A 29 5.08 -8.00 -12.50
CA SER A 29 4.64 -8.99 -11.51
C SER A 29 3.78 -10.09 -12.14
N THR A 30 2.85 -9.74 -13.02
CA THR A 30 2.02 -10.71 -13.74
C THR A 30 2.87 -11.59 -14.64
N LEU A 31 3.76 -10.98 -15.44
CA LEU A 31 4.68 -11.70 -16.33
C LEU A 31 5.54 -12.70 -15.55
N MET A 32 6.10 -12.29 -14.42
CA MET A 32 6.88 -13.18 -13.56
C MET A 32 6.02 -14.30 -12.96
N SER A 33 4.82 -13.98 -12.48
CA SER A 33 3.91 -14.97 -11.89
C SER A 33 3.39 -16.00 -12.91
N THR A 34 3.26 -15.65 -14.18
CA THR A 34 2.86 -16.58 -15.25
C THR A 34 4.04 -17.16 -16.03
N ALA A 35 5.28 -16.78 -15.70
CA ALA A 35 6.47 -17.13 -16.48
C ALA A 35 6.63 -18.63 -16.73
N PHE A 36 6.42 -19.46 -15.71
CA PHE A 36 6.52 -20.91 -15.86
C PHE A 36 5.43 -21.50 -16.76
N LEU A 37 4.19 -20.99 -16.64
CA LEU A 37 3.08 -21.43 -17.49
C LEU A 37 3.32 -21.04 -18.96
N ILE A 38 3.84 -19.83 -19.19
CA ILE A 38 4.22 -19.34 -20.52
C ILE A 38 5.33 -20.22 -21.09
N LEU A 39 6.38 -20.51 -20.32
CA LEU A 39 7.48 -21.36 -20.77
C LEU A 39 6.99 -22.75 -21.20
N ARG A 40 6.04 -23.35 -20.47
CA ARG A 40 5.48 -24.67 -20.80
C ARG A 40 4.50 -24.65 -21.97
N LYS A 41 3.69 -23.60 -22.14
CA LYS A 41 2.59 -23.59 -23.12
C LYS A 41 2.86 -22.79 -24.40
N CYS A 42 3.91 -21.97 -24.44
CA CYS A 42 4.25 -21.23 -25.66
C CYS A 42 5.10 -22.08 -26.60
N PRO A 43 4.62 -22.34 -27.84
CA PRO A 43 5.41 -23.02 -28.86
C PRO A 43 6.68 -22.23 -29.18
N GLY A 44 7.78 -22.94 -29.46
CA GLY A 44 9.13 -22.36 -29.61
C GLY A 44 9.92 -22.16 -28.32
N LEU A 45 9.28 -21.87 -27.17
CA LEU A 45 9.96 -21.83 -25.87
C LEU A 45 10.04 -23.22 -25.24
N CYS A 46 8.93 -23.97 -25.28
CA CYS A 46 8.86 -25.28 -24.64
C CYS A 46 9.66 -26.37 -25.38
N GLU A 47 9.85 -26.23 -26.69
CA GLU A 47 10.54 -27.24 -27.52
C GLU A 47 12.04 -27.36 -27.23
N ASN A 48 12.65 -26.28 -26.73
CA ASN A 48 14.08 -26.24 -26.38
C ASN A 48 14.35 -26.65 -24.92
N LEU A 49 13.33 -27.08 -24.19
CA LEU A 49 13.49 -27.52 -22.81
C LEU A 49 14.05 -28.95 -22.77
N ASN A 50 15.10 -29.14 -21.98
CA ASN A 50 15.51 -30.48 -21.57
C ASN A 50 14.40 -31.08 -20.71
N THR A 51 13.81 -32.18 -21.17
CA THR A 51 12.80 -32.93 -20.42
C THR A 51 13.29 -34.35 -20.14
N GLU A 52 13.22 -34.78 -18.88
CA GLU A 52 13.48 -36.16 -18.47
C GLU A 52 12.22 -37.05 -18.56
N ARG A 53 11.16 -36.57 -19.21
CA ARG A 53 9.86 -37.24 -19.24
C ARG A 53 9.82 -38.39 -20.24
N GLU A 54 9.16 -39.50 -19.86
CA GLU A 54 9.03 -40.71 -20.69
C GLU A 54 8.29 -40.48 -22.02
N ASP A 55 7.30 -39.57 -22.05
CA ASP A 55 6.51 -39.27 -23.26
C ASP A 55 7.20 -38.29 -24.23
N ARG A 56 8.40 -37.78 -23.87
CA ARG A 56 9.19 -36.81 -24.64
C ARG A 56 8.44 -35.53 -25.05
N ASN A 57 7.33 -35.18 -24.41
CA ASN A 57 6.62 -33.93 -24.70
C ASN A 57 7.00 -32.84 -23.68
N PRO A 58 7.90 -31.91 -24.02
CA PRO A 58 8.35 -30.88 -23.08
C PRO A 58 7.32 -29.77 -22.85
N CYS A 59 6.25 -29.68 -23.66
CA CYS A 59 5.23 -28.63 -23.58
C CYS A 59 4.06 -28.99 -22.64
N ASP A 60 4.08 -30.17 -22.03
CA ASP A 60 3.08 -30.57 -21.06
C ASP A 60 3.59 -30.53 -19.61
N PHE A 61 2.65 -30.37 -18.67
CA PHE A 61 2.99 -30.30 -17.25
C PHE A 61 3.23 -31.69 -16.69
N ASP A 62 4.31 -31.85 -15.93
CA ASP A 62 4.54 -33.07 -15.14
C ASP A 62 3.54 -33.19 -13.97
N TRP A 63 3.25 -34.41 -13.53
CA TRP A 63 2.34 -34.65 -12.42
C TRP A 63 2.79 -33.92 -11.15
N ARG A 64 4.10 -33.88 -10.90
CA ARG A 64 4.68 -33.11 -9.78
C ARG A 64 4.47 -31.61 -9.93
N GLU A 65 4.52 -31.09 -11.16
CA GLU A 65 4.25 -29.66 -11.43
C GLU A 65 2.79 -29.32 -11.22
N VAL A 66 1.88 -30.20 -11.66
CA VAL A 66 0.44 -30.07 -11.39
C VAL A 66 0.17 -30.12 -9.89
N GLU A 67 0.82 -31.02 -9.15
CA GLU A 67 0.74 -31.09 -7.68
C GLU A 67 1.16 -29.76 -7.03
N ILE A 68 2.28 -29.16 -7.46
CA ILE A 68 2.75 -27.85 -6.97
C ILE A 68 1.75 -26.74 -7.31
N LEU A 69 1.21 -26.71 -8.53
CA LEU A 69 0.23 -25.71 -8.97
C LEU A 69 -1.10 -25.84 -8.20
N MET A 70 -1.52 -27.07 -7.88
CA MET A 70 -2.68 -27.35 -7.03
C MET A 70 -2.45 -26.83 -5.60
N PHE A 71 -1.28 -27.09 -5.02
CA PHE A 71 -0.91 -26.55 -3.70
C PHE A 71 -0.86 -25.02 -3.69
N LEU A 72 -0.33 -24.40 -4.76
CA LEU A 72 -0.37 -22.95 -4.95
C LEU A 72 -1.81 -22.43 -4.92
N GLY A 73 -2.72 -23.05 -5.67
CA GLY A 73 -4.14 -22.68 -5.69
C GLY A 73 -4.77 -22.74 -4.30
N ALA A 74 -4.50 -23.81 -3.55
CA ALA A 74 -5.00 -23.97 -2.18
C ALA A 74 -4.44 -22.90 -1.22
N ILE A 75 -3.14 -22.62 -1.26
CA ILE A 75 -2.50 -21.59 -0.41
C ILE A 75 -3.05 -20.20 -0.72
N VAL A 76 -3.15 -19.86 -2.01
CA VAL A 76 -3.71 -18.58 -2.45
C VAL A 76 -5.15 -18.45 -1.97
N MET A 77 -5.99 -19.47 -2.13
CA MET A 77 -7.37 -19.47 -1.64
C MET A 77 -7.43 -19.30 -0.11
N MET A 78 -6.63 -20.05 0.65
CA MET A 78 -6.60 -19.97 2.12
C MET A 78 -6.16 -18.59 2.61
N LYS A 79 -5.15 -17.99 1.97
CA LYS A 79 -4.62 -16.68 2.35
C LYS A 79 -5.57 -15.56 1.94
N ASN A 80 -6.16 -15.65 0.76
CA ASN A 80 -7.08 -14.64 0.25
C ASN A 80 -8.45 -14.65 0.94
N ARG A 81 -8.80 -15.71 1.69
CA ARG A 81 -9.98 -15.71 2.58
C ARG A 81 -9.98 -14.55 3.59
N ARG A 82 -8.79 -14.06 3.97
CA ARG A 82 -8.63 -12.96 4.94
C ARG A 82 -8.33 -11.61 4.28
N ALA A 83 -8.22 -11.57 2.95
CA ALA A 83 -7.94 -10.34 2.23
C ALA A 83 -9.24 -9.55 2.07
N ILE A 84 -9.22 -8.29 2.50
CA ILE A 84 -10.39 -7.38 2.44
C ILE A 84 -10.32 -6.53 1.17
N THR A 85 -9.11 -6.18 0.73
CA THR A 85 -8.87 -5.33 -0.44
C THR A 85 -8.44 -6.14 -1.67
N ILE A 86 -8.80 -5.66 -2.86
CA ILE A 86 -8.40 -6.25 -4.15
C ILE A 86 -6.87 -6.23 -4.29
N GLU A 87 -6.23 -5.17 -3.80
CA GLU A 87 -4.77 -5.01 -3.85
C GLU A 87 -4.07 -6.08 -3.01
N GLN A 88 -4.60 -6.38 -1.82
CA GLN A 88 -4.07 -7.46 -0.97
C GLN A 88 -4.27 -8.84 -1.60
N HIS A 89 -5.41 -9.07 -2.25
CA HIS A 89 -5.68 -10.30 -2.98
C HIS A 89 -4.67 -10.51 -4.12
N ALA A 90 -4.45 -9.48 -4.94
CA ALA A 90 -3.50 -9.50 -6.04
C ALA A 90 -2.05 -9.65 -5.55
N GLY A 91 -1.66 -8.93 -4.48
CA GLY A 91 -0.33 -9.01 -3.88
C GLY A 91 0.00 -10.41 -3.37
N ASN A 92 -0.93 -11.04 -2.64
CA ASN A 92 -0.79 -12.43 -2.19
C ASN A 92 -0.65 -13.39 -3.37
N LEU A 93 -1.52 -13.29 -4.37
CA LEU A 93 -1.47 -14.12 -5.58
C LEU A 93 -0.08 -14.02 -6.23
N PHE A 94 0.40 -12.80 -6.50
CA PHE A 94 1.70 -12.61 -7.12
C PHE A 94 2.87 -13.13 -6.28
N MET A 95 2.84 -12.91 -4.96
CA MET A 95 3.89 -13.38 -4.05
C MET A 95 3.97 -14.91 -4.06
N PHE A 96 2.85 -15.60 -3.82
CA PHE A 96 2.83 -17.06 -3.78
C PHE A 96 3.13 -17.68 -5.15
N SER A 97 2.62 -17.10 -6.24
CA SER A 97 2.95 -17.55 -7.60
C SER A 97 4.43 -17.41 -7.91
N LYS A 98 5.10 -16.33 -7.48
CA LYS A 98 6.55 -16.18 -7.68
C LYS A 98 7.34 -17.23 -6.91
N VAL A 99 6.96 -17.52 -5.66
CA VAL A 99 7.59 -18.57 -4.84
C VAL A 99 7.39 -19.95 -5.48
N ALA A 100 6.19 -20.26 -5.95
CA ALA A 100 5.92 -21.51 -6.66
C ALA A 100 6.74 -21.60 -7.96
N ASN A 101 6.83 -20.52 -8.73
CA ASN A 101 7.66 -20.49 -9.93
C ASN A 101 9.13 -20.73 -9.63
N VAL A 102 9.69 -20.18 -8.54
CA VAL A 102 11.06 -20.51 -8.12
C VAL A 102 11.21 -22.04 -7.97
N ILE A 103 10.32 -22.69 -7.23
CA ILE A 103 10.36 -24.15 -7.03
C ILE A 103 10.24 -24.91 -8.36
N LEU A 104 9.31 -24.51 -9.22
CA LEU A 104 9.07 -25.12 -10.52
C LEU A 104 10.28 -24.98 -11.46
N PHE A 105 10.89 -23.80 -11.53
CA PHE A 105 12.09 -23.58 -12.34
C PHE A 105 13.29 -24.37 -11.80
N PHE A 106 13.49 -24.45 -10.48
CA PHE A 106 14.56 -25.28 -9.90
C PHE A 106 14.38 -26.78 -10.17
N ARG A 107 13.13 -27.25 -10.27
CA ARG A 107 12.87 -28.64 -10.68
C ARG A 107 13.12 -28.88 -12.15
N LEU A 108 12.78 -27.92 -13.00
CA LEU A 108 12.97 -28.02 -14.44
C LEU A 108 14.46 -28.00 -14.82
N ASP A 109 15.19 -26.98 -14.38
CA ASP A 109 16.64 -26.87 -14.56
C ASP A 109 17.20 -25.92 -13.50
N ILE A 110 18.24 -26.36 -12.77
CA ILE A 110 18.89 -25.57 -11.74
C ILE A 110 19.37 -24.20 -12.26
N ARG A 111 19.79 -24.10 -13.52
CA ARG A 111 20.25 -22.85 -14.14
C ARG A 111 19.10 -21.86 -14.32
N LEU A 112 17.96 -22.33 -14.80
CA LEU A 112 16.74 -21.52 -14.94
C LEU A 112 16.18 -21.12 -13.58
N GLY A 113 16.24 -22.03 -12.59
CA GLY A 113 15.90 -21.76 -11.20
C GLY A 113 16.71 -20.60 -10.60
N ILE A 114 18.04 -20.64 -10.74
CA ILE A 114 18.94 -19.57 -10.28
C ILE A 114 18.65 -18.26 -11.01
N LEU A 115 18.49 -18.29 -12.34
CA LEU A 115 18.19 -17.10 -13.14
C LEU A 115 16.88 -16.44 -12.69
N TYR A 116 15.81 -17.22 -12.54
CA TYR A 116 14.51 -16.70 -12.12
C TYR A 116 14.53 -16.19 -10.67
N PHE A 117 15.28 -16.85 -9.78
CA PHE A 117 15.47 -16.38 -8.41
C PHE A 117 16.20 -15.03 -8.36
N LEU A 118 17.27 -14.85 -9.14
CA LEU A 118 17.96 -13.57 -9.26
C LEU A 118 17.06 -12.48 -9.85
N LEU A 119 16.23 -12.82 -10.84
CA LEU A 119 15.23 -11.91 -11.38
C LEU A 119 14.19 -11.50 -10.32
N CYS A 120 13.77 -12.42 -9.46
CA CYS A 120 12.88 -12.12 -8.32
C CYS A 120 13.54 -11.14 -7.33
N ILE A 121 14.82 -11.35 -7.01
CA ILE A 121 15.55 -10.44 -6.13
C ILE A 121 15.67 -9.06 -6.78
N ALA A 122 16.07 -8.98 -8.05
CA ALA A 122 16.16 -7.73 -8.78
C ALA A 122 14.80 -6.99 -8.79
N PHE A 123 13.70 -7.71 -9.07
CA PHE A 123 12.34 -7.16 -9.05
C PHE A 123 11.99 -6.54 -7.70
N VAL A 124 12.26 -7.22 -6.59
CA VAL A 124 11.97 -6.70 -5.25
C VAL A 124 12.76 -5.42 -4.95
N MET A 125 13.99 -5.33 -5.46
CA MET A 125 14.85 -4.16 -5.26
C MET A 125 14.45 -2.97 -6.15
N THR A 126 14.06 -3.21 -7.41
CA THR A 126 13.78 -2.15 -8.39
C THR A 126 12.32 -1.72 -8.44
N CYS A 127 11.38 -2.63 -8.15
CA CYS A 127 9.95 -2.42 -8.35
C CYS A 127 9.20 -2.51 -7.01
N LYS A 128 9.00 -1.35 -6.38
CA LYS A 128 8.14 -1.26 -5.19
C LYS A 128 6.66 -1.28 -5.60
N PRO A 129 5.78 -1.90 -4.78
CA PRO A 129 4.34 -1.79 -5.00
C PRO A 129 3.92 -0.32 -4.95
N PRO A 130 2.97 0.11 -5.80
CA PRO A 130 2.46 1.47 -5.75
C PRO A 130 1.71 1.70 -4.44
N LEU A 131 1.80 2.93 -3.93
CA LEU A 131 0.96 3.39 -2.82
C LEU A 131 -0.48 3.56 -3.30
N TYR A 132 -1.42 3.59 -2.35
CA TYR A 132 -2.83 3.90 -2.64
C TYR A 132 -2.94 5.27 -3.34
N MET A 133 -3.71 5.32 -4.43
CA MET A 133 -3.88 6.51 -5.28
C MET A 133 -5.35 6.97 -5.39
N GLY A 134 -6.20 6.54 -4.47
CA GLY A 134 -7.60 6.97 -4.47
C GLY A 134 -7.78 8.39 -3.93
N PRO A 135 -9.01 8.93 -3.99
CA PRO A 135 -9.31 10.20 -3.35
C PRO A 135 -9.10 10.08 -1.85
N GLU A 136 -8.41 11.06 -1.26
CA GLU A 136 -8.23 11.14 0.19
C GLU A 136 -8.11 12.61 0.61
N TYR A 137 -8.52 12.91 1.85
CA TYR A 137 -8.34 14.23 2.44
C TYR A 137 -7.40 14.10 3.65
N ILE A 138 -6.11 13.93 3.35
CA ILE A 138 -5.10 13.61 4.36
C ILE A 138 -3.91 14.56 4.21
N LYS A 139 -3.48 15.15 5.32
CA LYS A 139 -2.27 15.97 5.36
C LYS A 139 -1.05 15.08 5.58
N TYR A 140 -0.10 15.12 4.66
CA TYR A 140 1.18 14.45 4.83
C TYR A 140 2.12 15.32 5.67
N PHE A 141 2.63 14.74 6.75
CA PHE A 141 3.62 15.40 7.61
C PHE A 141 5.04 14.99 7.22
N SER A 142 5.93 15.96 7.28
CA SER A 142 7.38 15.76 7.33
C SER A 142 7.86 15.79 8.78
N GLU A 143 9.08 15.33 8.99
CA GLU A 143 9.79 15.37 10.28
C GLU A 143 9.78 16.75 10.95
N LYS A 144 9.92 17.82 10.17
CA LYS A 144 9.97 19.20 10.70
C LYS A 144 8.59 19.79 10.95
N THR A 145 7.61 19.42 10.14
CA THR A 145 6.28 20.09 10.14
C THR A 145 5.30 19.49 11.15
N ILE A 146 5.52 18.26 11.62
CA ILE A 146 4.53 17.56 12.45
C ILE A 146 4.21 18.31 13.75
N ASP A 147 5.23 18.78 14.46
CA ASP A 147 5.03 19.48 15.73
C ASP A 147 4.39 20.85 15.55
N GLU A 148 4.79 21.57 14.51
CA GLU A 148 4.24 22.88 14.18
C GLU A 148 2.76 22.76 13.85
N GLU A 149 2.37 21.83 12.98
CA GLU A 149 0.98 21.63 12.57
C GLU A 149 0.08 21.10 13.69
N LEU A 150 0.58 20.19 14.53
CA LEU A 150 -0.18 19.66 15.67
C LEU A 150 -0.42 20.73 16.75
N ASN A 151 0.49 21.69 16.90
CA ASN A 151 0.39 22.76 17.90
C ASN A 151 -0.19 24.07 17.35
N HIS A 152 -0.29 24.22 16.03
CA HIS A 152 -0.76 25.46 15.39
C HIS A 152 -2.20 25.84 15.78
N ASP A 153 -3.13 24.88 15.82
CA ASP A 153 -4.48 25.10 16.35
C ASP A 153 -4.86 23.97 17.34
N THR A 154 -4.71 24.25 18.63
CA THR A 154 -4.98 23.31 19.72
C THR A 154 -6.45 22.91 19.87
N ARG A 155 -7.37 23.54 19.13
CA ARG A 155 -8.79 23.15 19.07
C ARG A 155 -9.05 22.08 18.02
N VAL A 156 -8.14 21.91 17.07
CA VAL A 156 -8.25 20.90 16.02
C VAL A 156 -7.79 19.56 16.59
N THR A 157 -8.64 18.56 16.46
CA THR A 157 -8.32 17.17 16.75
C THR A 157 -7.68 16.56 15.50
N TRP A 158 -6.58 15.85 15.69
CA TRP A 158 -5.86 15.19 14.61
C TRP A 158 -5.85 13.67 14.81
N ILE A 159 -6.10 12.93 13.75
CA ILE A 159 -5.85 11.49 13.69
C ILE A 159 -4.68 11.29 12.74
N VAL A 160 -3.57 10.79 13.27
CA VAL A 160 -2.34 10.62 12.52
C VAL A 160 -2.02 9.13 12.40
N GLU A 161 -1.87 8.67 11.16
CA GLU A 161 -1.35 7.34 10.84
C GLU A 161 0.18 7.41 10.70
N PHE A 162 0.87 6.68 11.59
CA PHE A 162 2.27 6.36 11.44
C PHE A 162 2.38 5.08 10.62
N TYR A 163 2.95 5.20 9.42
CA TYR A 163 3.05 4.11 8.45
C TYR A 163 4.47 3.92 7.96
N ALA A 164 4.71 2.84 7.23
CA ALA A 164 5.93 2.65 6.46
C ALA A 164 5.62 2.02 5.11
N ASN A 165 6.26 2.51 4.04
CA ASN A 165 5.97 2.07 2.67
C ASN A 165 6.23 0.57 2.43
N TRP A 166 7.15 -0.03 3.19
CA TRP A 166 7.51 -1.45 3.07
C TRP A 166 6.57 -2.36 3.87
N ALA A 167 5.71 -1.81 4.74
CA ALA A 167 4.83 -2.60 5.60
C ALA A 167 3.53 -2.97 4.85
N PRO A 168 3.26 -4.27 4.61
CA PRO A 168 2.08 -4.70 3.85
C PRO A 168 0.76 -4.40 4.58
N GLU A 169 0.78 -4.41 5.92
CA GLU A 169 -0.41 -4.08 6.73
C GLU A 169 -0.81 -2.60 6.52
N CYS A 170 0.15 -1.67 6.42
CA CYS A 170 -0.12 -0.27 6.09
C CYS A 170 -0.73 -0.11 4.70
N GLN A 171 -0.21 -0.82 3.69
CA GLN A 171 -0.76 -0.78 2.33
C GLN A 171 -2.21 -1.26 2.31
N SER A 172 -2.52 -2.34 3.04
CA SER A 172 -3.90 -2.83 3.14
C SER A 172 -4.84 -1.89 3.89
N PHE A 173 -4.31 -1.08 4.81
CA PHE A 173 -5.07 -0.15 5.63
C PHE A 173 -5.31 1.21 4.94
N ALA A 174 -4.41 1.62 4.04
CA ALA A 174 -4.48 2.89 3.32
C ALA A 174 -5.86 3.24 2.73
N PRO A 175 -6.60 2.34 2.03
CA PRO A 175 -7.93 2.66 1.52
C PRO A 175 -8.95 2.92 2.64
N VAL A 176 -8.91 2.16 3.72
CA VAL A 176 -9.83 2.34 4.86
C VAL A 176 -9.61 3.71 5.50
N PHE A 177 -8.35 4.10 5.67
CA PHE A 177 -8.01 5.40 6.25
C PHE A 177 -8.36 6.56 5.33
N ALA A 178 -8.17 6.39 4.01
CA ALA A 178 -8.63 7.34 3.00
C ALA A 178 -10.15 7.55 3.05
N ASP A 179 -10.94 6.48 3.08
CA ASP A 179 -12.40 6.56 3.17
C ASP A 179 -12.87 7.25 4.46
N LEU A 180 -12.23 6.95 5.59
CA LEU A 180 -12.52 7.63 6.86
C LEU A 180 -12.20 9.13 6.78
N SER A 181 -11.08 9.49 6.14
CA SER A 181 -10.70 10.89 5.96
C SER A 181 -11.75 11.65 5.14
N LEU A 182 -12.28 11.06 4.07
CA LEU A 182 -13.31 11.67 3.25
C LEU A 182 -14.63 11.84 4.00
N LYS A 183 -15.00 10.88 4.85
CA LYS A 183 -16.27 10.88 5.62
C LYS A 183 -16.26 11.85 6.80
N TYR A 184 -15.14 11.91 7.54
CA TYR A 184 -15.07 12.58 8.85
C TYR A 184 -14.21 13.85 8.88
N ASN A 185 -13.55 14.20 7.78
CA ASN A 185 -12.78 15.44 7.75
C ASN A 185 -13.68 16.68 7.89
N CYS A 186 -13.29 17.59 8.79
CA CYS A 186 -13.92 18.89 8.94
C CYS A 186 -12.95 19.92 9.55
N THR A 187 -13.41 21.14 9.81
CA THR A 187 -12.55 22.21 10.35
C THR A 187 -11.93 21.88 11.71
N GLY A 188 -12.61 21.06 12.53
CA GLY A 188 -12.15 20.69 13.88
C GLY A 188 -11.59 19.26 13.99
N LEU A 189 -11.73 18.43 12.96
CA LEU A 189 -11.19 17.06 12.91
C LEU A 189 -10.46 16.85 11.59
N ARG A 190 -9.16 16.59 11.66
CA ARG A 190 -8.30 16.41 10.49
C ARG A 190 -7.56 15.08 10.54
N PHE A 191 -7.21 14.59 9.37
CA PHE A 191 -6.50 13.33 9.18
C PHE A 191 -5.10 13.62 8.63
N GLY A 192 -4.10 12.87 9.11
CA GLY A 192 -2.72 13.01 8.67
C GLY A 192 -1.97 11.69 8.58
N LYS A 193 -0.89 11.70 7.81
CA LYS A 193 -0.01 10.55 7.58
C LYS A 193 1.44 10.97 7.79
N ILE A 194 2.24 10.11 8.40
CA ILE A 194 3.69 10.28 8.49
C ILE A 194 4.44 8.96 8.29
N ASP A 195 5.46 9.00 7.44
CA ASP A 195 6.30 7.83 7.14
C ASP A 195 7.33 7.64 8.26
N ALA A 196 6.96 6.85 9.26
CA ALA A 196 7.85 6.48 10.37
C ALA A 196 9.03 5.61 9.88
N GLY A 197 8.86 4.89 8.77
CA GLY A 197 9.93 4.09 8.16
C GLY A 197 11.04 4.95 7.55
N ARG A 198 10.70 6.15 7.06
CA ARG A 198 11.65 7.14 6.53
C ARG A 198 12.19 8.06 7.61
N TYR A 199 11.34 8.51 8.52
CA TYR A 199 11.69 9.49 9.57
C TYR A 199 11.92 8.78 10.91
N GLY A 200 13.15 8.30 11.11
CA GLY A 200 13.54 7.55 12.30
C GLY A 200 13.44 8.35 13.61
N GLU A 201 13.74 9.65 13.58
CA GLU A 201 13.68 10.50 14.78
C GLU A 201 12.24 10.69 15.25
N VAL A 202 11.31 10.90 14.31
CA VAL A 202 9.87 10.95 14.58
C VAL A 202 9.40 9.63 15.18
N ALA A 203 9.78 8.50 14.59
CA ALA A 203 9.40 7.18 15.09
C ALA A 203 9.86 6.99 16.54
N GLN A 204 11.09 7.39 16.88
CA GLN A 204 11.61 7.36 18.24
C GLN A 204 10.87 8.31 19.17
N LYS A 205 10.62 9.55 18.74
CA LYS A 205 9.91 10.58 19.50
C LYS A 205 8.50 10.15 19.91
N TYR A 206 7.75 9.56 18.99
CA TYR A 206 6.40 9.04 19.23
C TYR A 206 6.37 7.58 19.72
N LYS A 207 7.54 6.99 19.98
CA LYS A 207 7.72 5.60 20.45
C LYS A 207 7.02 4.57 19.57
N VAL A 208 7.09 4.78 18.26
CA VAL A 208 6.57 3.86 17.23
C VAL A 208 7.74 3.01 16.73
N SER A 209 7.70 1.71 17.02
CA SER A 209 8.70 0.78 16.51
C SER A 209 8.42 0.43 15.06
N THR A 210 9.40 0.70 14.19
CA THR A 210 9.37 0.32 12.78
C THR A 210 9.88 -1.10 12.53
N SER A 211 10.19 -1.87 13.58
CA SER A 211 10.62 -3.26 13.40
C SER A 211 9.45 -4.14 12.95
N PRO A 212 9.59 -4.96 11.88
CA PRO A 212 8.55 -5.90 11.47
C PRO A 212 8.12 -6.88 12.58
N LEU A 213 9.00 -7.16 13.53
CA LEU A 213 8.74 -8.06 14.66
C LEU A 213 7.85 -7.42 15.74
N ALA A 214 7.86 -6.09 15.85
CA ALA A 214 7.12 -5.37 16.88
C ALA A 214 5.62 -5.25 16.58
N LYS A 215 5.23 -5.41 15.30
CA LYS A 215 3.84 -5.32 14.80
C LYS A 215 3.10 -4.04 15.20
N GLN A 216 3.84 -2.93 15.35
CA GLN A 216 3.26 -1.64 15.74
C GLN A 216 2.78 -0.80 14.54
N LEU A 217 3.07 -1.21 13.30
CA LEU A 217 2.67 -0.51 12.09
C LEU A 217 1.50 -1.25 11.40
N PRO A 218 0.46 -0.53 10.93
CA PRO A 218 0.25 0.91 11.11
C PRO A 218 -0.02 1.27 12.58
N SER A 219 0.31 2.50 12.98
CA SER A 219 -0.06 3.03 14.30
C SER A 219 -0.96 4.25 14.13
N LEU A 220 -2.19 4.17 14.62
CA LEU A 220 -3.15 5.26 14.59
C LEU A 220 -3.11 5.98 15.94
N VAL A 221 -2.83 7.29 15.92
CA VAL A 221 -2.72 8.09 17.13
C VAL A 221 -3.67 9.29 17.05
N LEU A 222 -4.47 9.47 18.10
CA LEU A 222 -5.37 10.62 18.26
C LEU A 222 -4.69 11.70 19.08
N PHE A 223 -4.60 12.90 18.50
CA PHE A 223 -4.08 14.09 19.16
C PHE A 223 -5.20 15.10 19.41
N GLN A 224 -5.31 15.56 20.66
CA GLN A 224 -6.17 16.67 21.05
C GLN A 224 -5.35 17.70 21.80
N SER A 225 -5.44 18.97 21.38
CA SER A 225 -4.68 20.07 21.99
C SER A 225 -3.17 19.78 22.07
N GLY A 226 -2.60 19.26 20.99
CA GLY A 226 -1.17 18.94 20.87
C GLY A 226 -0.70 17.73 21.69
N ARG A 227 -1.60 17.05 22.41
CA ARG A 227 -1.29 15.88 23.24
C ARG A 227 -1.91 14.62 22.69
N GLU A 228 -1.17 13.53 22.81
CA GLU A 228 -1.67 12.20 22.52
C GLU A 228 -2.73 11.79 23.55
N VAL A 229 -3.92 11.45 23.07
CA VAL A 229 -5.05 10.98 23.90
C VAL A 229 -5.10 9.46 23.91
N MET A 230 -4.95 8.86 22.73
CA MET A 230 -5.03 7.41 22.58
C MET A 230 -4.30 6.94 21.32
N ARG A 231 -3.90 5.67 21.31
CA ARG A 231 -3.30 5.00 20.15
C ARG A 231 -3.82 3.57 19.96
N ARG A 232 -3.81 3.12 18.70
CA ARG A 232 -4.04 1.71 18.32
C ARG A 232 -2.97 1.27 17.30
N PRO A 233 -2.39 0.07 17.42
CA PRO A 233 -2.62 -0.92 18.48
C PRO A 233 -2.06 -0.43 19.83
N MET A 234 -2.56 -0.99 20.93
CA MET A 234 -1.95 -0.73 22.24
C MET A 234 -0.57 -1.37 22.30
N VAL A 235 0.36 -0.70 22.97
CA VAL A 235 1.73 -1.18 23.15
C VAL A 235 1.88 -1.62 24.60
N ASP A 236 2.21 -2.90 24.81
CA ASP A 236 2.52 -3.46 26.12
C ASP A 236 3.84 -2.90 26.68
N ASN A 237 4.11 -3.07 27.97
CA ASN A 237 5.33 -2.61 28.65
C ASN A 237 6.62 -3.15 28.02
N LYS A 238 6.53 -4.24 27.26
CA LYS A 238 7.63 -4.84 26.48
C LYS A 238 7.75 -4.28 25.05
N PHE A 239 7.11 -3.14 24.77
CA PHE A 239 7.07 -2.50 23.44
C PHE A 239 6.51 -3.40 22.32
N ARG A 240 5.63 -4.34 22.65
CA ARG A 240 4.94 -5.21 21.68
C ARG A 240 3.53 -4.71 21.46
N ALA A 241 3.11 -4.65 20.20
CA ALA A 241 1.73 -4.34 19.88
C ALA A 241 0.79 -5.49 20.28
N VAL A 242 -0.30 -5.14 20.94
CA VAL A 242 -1.45 -6.03 21.12
C VAL A 242 -2.18 -6.11 19.78
N SER A 243 -2.32 -7.33 19.25
CA SER A 243 -2.98 -7.56 17.96
C SER A 243 -4.34 -6.90 17.92
N TRP A 244 -4.56 -6.05 16.92
CA TRP A 244 -5.81 -5.33 16.72
C TRP A 244 -6.15 -5.28 15.24
N THR A 245 -7.43 -5.44 14.92
CA THR A 245 -7.89 -5.49 13.52
C THR A 245 -8.28 -4.09 13.06
N PHE A 246 -7.57 -3.59 12.05
CA PHE A 246 -7.85 -2.33 11.37
C PHE A 246 -9.05 -2.48 10.43
N SER A 247 -10.26 -2.35 10.98
CA SER A 247 -11.49 -2.22 10.20
C SER A 247 -12.10 -0.84 10.43
N GLU A 248 -12.86 -0.35 9.44
CA GLU A 248 -13.56 0.93 9.53
C GLU A 248 -14.43 1.01 10.80
N GLU A 249 -15.21 -0.04 11.05
CA GLU A 249 -16.11 -0.18 12.21
C GLU A 249 -15.35 -0.10 13.54
N ASN A 250 -14.22 -0.81 13.65
CA ASN A 250 -13.41 -0.79 14.87
C ASN A 250 -12.82 0.59 15.10
N ILE A 251 -12.37 1.29 14.06
CA ILE A 251 -11.80 2.63 14.18
C ILE A 251 -12.88 3.62 14.61
N ILE A 252 -14.04 3.61 13.96
CA ILE A 252 -15.17 4.48 14.30
C ILE A 252 -15.57 4.30 15.76
N ARG A 253 -15.67 3.04 16.21
CA ARG A 253 -16.08 2.69 17.57
C ARG A 253 -15.03 3.02 18.62
N GLU A 254 -13.77 2.68 18.40
CA GLU A 254 -12.71 2.87 19.41
C GLU A 254 -12.31 4.34 19.55
N PHE A 255 -12.27 5.08 18.44
CA PHE A 255 -11.90 6.51 18.44
C PHE A 255 -13.12 7.43 18.62
N ASN A 256 -14.33 6.88 18.82
CA ASN A 256 -15.59 7.62 18.89
C ASN A 256 -15.74 8.68 17.77
N LEU A 257 -15.44 8.30 16.52
CA LEU A 257 -15.34 9.27 15.42
C LEU A 257 -16.64 10.07 15.20
N ASN A 258 -17.79 9.45 15.41
CA ASN A 258 -19.09 10.12 15.28
C ASN A 258 -19.23 11.29 16.28
N GLU A 259 -18.90 11.05 17.55
CA GLU A 259 -18.98 12.08 18.60
C GLU A 259 -17.95 13.19 18.37
N LEU A 260 -16.71 12.81 18.03
CA LEU A 260 -15.64 13.77 17.72
C LEU A 260 -16.01 14.66 16.54
N PHE A 261 -16.62 14.09 15.50
CA PHE A 261 -17.04 14.82 14.31
C PHE A 261 -18.17 15.81 14.60
N GLU A 262 -19.18 15.39 15.37
CA GLU A 262 -20.26 16.31 15.77
C GLU A 262 -19.75 17.45 16.67
N ALA A 263 -18.88 17.14 17.63
CA ALA A 263 -18.25 18.14 18.47
C ALA A 263 -17.42 19.14 17.64
N SER A 264 -16.64 18.61 16.69
CA SER A 264 -15.77 19.40 15.80
C SER A 264 -16.55 20.30 14.83
N LYS A 265 -17.73 19.86 14.37
CA LYS A 265 -18.63 20.70 13.57
C LYS A 265 -19.21 21.88 14.37
N LYS A 266 -19.48 21.69 15.66
CA LYS A 266 -20.01 22.77 16.52
C LYS A 266 -19.00 23.90 16.71
N ILE A 267 -17.69 23.60 16.71
CA ILE A 267 -16.61 24.61 16.74
C ILE A 267 -16.71 25.57 15.54
N LYS A 268 -17.15 25.09 14.36
CA LYS A 268 -17.39 25.94 13.18
C LYS A 268 -18.52 26.94 13.41
N LYS A 269 -19.57 26.57 14.17
CA LYS A 269 -20.77 27.40 14.38
C LYS A 269 -20.54 28.55 15.38
N GLY A 270 -19.55 28.46 16.25
CA GLY A 270 -19.11 29.55 17.14
C GLY A 270 -18.29 30.63 16.42
N ARG A 271 -17.70 30.31 15.27
CA ARG A 271 -17.15 31.30 14.32
C ARG A 271 -18.29 31.74 13.41
N GLY A 272 -18.96 32.84 13.75
CA GLY A 272 -19.95 33.44 12.86
C GLY A 272 -19.36 33.77 11.50
N VAL A 273 -19.65 32.93 10.49
CA VAL A 273 -19.58 33.27 9.07
C VAL A 273 -20.81 32.64 8.41
N LYS A 274 -21.68 33.50 7.87
CA LYS A 274 -22.82 33.14 7.03
C LYS A 274 -22.29 32.54 5.72
N GLY A 275 -22.87 31.40 5.34
CA GLY A 275 -23.00 30.94 3.96
C GLY A 275 -21.72 30.47 3.29
N GLU A 276 -21.51 29.16 3.27
CA GLU A 276 -21.16 28.40 2.06
C GLU A 276 -21.14 26.92 2.42
N ASP A 277 -22.19 26.22 2.01
CA ASP A 277 -22.17 24.77 1.86
C ASP A 277 -21.20 24.45 0.71
N GLN A 278 -19.92 24.31 1.02
CA GLN A 278 -18.96 23.76 0.07
C GLN A 278 -19.11 22.24 0.09
N ASN A 279 -19.83 21.75 -0.93
CA ASN A 279 -19.64 20.43 -1.49
C ASN A 279 -18.12 20.16 -1.63
N PRO A 280 -17.63 18.92 -1.38
CA PRO A 280 -16.23 18.60 -1.59
C PRO A 280 -15.92 18.70 -3.09
N SER A 281 -15.37 19.84 -3.50
CA SER A 281 -14.73 20.01 -4.80
C SER A 281 -13.31 19.48 -4.69
N LEU A 282 -12.98 18.57 -5.60
CA LEU A 282 -11.64 18.03 -5.80
C LEU A 282 -10.64 19.18 -6.04
N PRO A 283 -9.45 19.16 -5.41
CA PRO A 283 -8.38 20.05 -5.84
C PRO A 283 -7.90 19.65 -7.24
N ASP A 284 -7.73 20.69 -8.05
CA ASP A 284 -7.26 20.71 -9.44
C ASP A 284 -5.88 20.05 -9.61
N GLU A 285 -5.71 19.32 -10.71
CA GLU A 285 -4.41 18.80 -11.16
C GLU A 285 -3.54 20.00 -11.59
N GLY A 286 -2.39 20.21 -10.95
CA GLY A 286 -1.47 21.24 -11.44
C GLY A 286 -0.36 21.66 -10.49
N SER A 287 0.65 20.80 -10.30
CA SER A 287 1.99 21.28 -9.99
C SER A 287 3.02 20.30 -10.54
N GLU A 288 3.51 20.63 -11.74
CA GLU A 288 4.70 20.04 -12.34
C GLU A 288 5.88 20.15 -11.37
N GLU A 289 6.41 19.00 -10.93
CA GLU A 289 7.72 18.95 -10.29
C GLU A 289 8.80 19.23 -11.34
N ARG A 290 9.42 20.40 -11.22
CA ARG A 290 10.61 20.77 -11.97
C ARG A 290 11.80 19.95 -11.43
N GLN A 291 12.33 19.06 -12.26
CA GLN A 291 13.55 18.29 -11.99
C GLN A 291 14.78 19.21 -11.92
N PRO A 292 15.77 18.96 -11.04
CA PRO A 292 17.04 19.67 -11.06
C PRO A 292 18.00 19.06 -12.11
N GLU A 293 18.46 19.87 -13.05
CA GLU A 293 19.59 19.55 -13.95
C GLU A 293 20.95 19.81 -13.27
N PRO A 294 22.04 19.17 -13.76
CA PRO A 294 23.30 19.02 -13.03
C PRO A 294 24.27 20.21 -13.17
N ASP A 295 25.00 20.47 -12.09
CA ASP A 295 26.07 21.47 -11.98
C ASP A 295 27.20 21.25 -13.01
N THR A 296 27.56 22.30 -13.74
CA THR A 296 28.85 22.44 -14.42
C THR A 296 29.59 23.68 -13.88
N PRO A 297 30.92 23.63 -13.67
CA PRO A 297 31.62 24.64 -12.89
C PRO A 297 31.97 25.89 -13.71
N ALA A 298 31.85 27.05 -13.07
CA ALA A 298 32.16 28.36 -13.61
C ALA A 298 33.67 28.55 -13.85
N GLU A 299 34.04 28.92 -15.07
CA GLU A 299 35.37 29.42 -15.46
C GLU A 299 35.65 30.79 -14.82
N SER A 300 36.80 30.86 -14.14
CA SER A 300 37.43 32.07 -13.63
C SER A 300 38.09 32.84 -14.79
N LYS A 301 37.68 34.08 -15.03
CA LYS A 301 38.51 35.09 -15.73
C LYS A 301 39.05 36.06 -14.70
N LYS A 302 40.38 36.09 -14.56
CA LYS A 302 41.10 37.23 -14.00
C LYS A 302 42.38 37.48 -14.78
N ASP A 303 42.49 38.74 -15.19
CA ASP A 303 43.61 39.46 -15.79
C ASP A 303 45.02 38.95 -15.46
N GLN A 304 45.78 38.58 -16.49
CA GLN A 304 47.11 39.12 -16.87
C GLN A 304 47.65 38.46 -18.13
#